data_AF-A0A7K7I9C2-F1
#
_entry.id   AF-A0A7K7I9C2-F1
#
_cell.length_a   1.000
_cell.length_b   1.000
_cell.length_c   1.000
_cell.angle_alpha   90.00
_cell.angle_beta   90.00
_cell.angle_gamma   90.00
#
_symmetry.space_group_name_H-M   'P 1'
#
loop_
_entity.id
_entity.type
_entity.pdbx_description
1 polymer ?
#
loop_
_entity_poly.entity_id
_entity_poly.type
_entity_poly.pdbx_seq_one_letter_code
_entity_poly.pdbx_strand_id
1 'polypeptide(L)'
;QLLGNQDHIKAELEKLKKRHDEQQQKLEERVQISGNEDPQLFGSVSAAGGAGQQDFCLLCQVLLASQGRLQELEAENSRLQLQLKELNEEYRCRLARCLRDLANYTDSKPSSVTGPSKAPAGHAAMQSFVDSMLRDIQASYKCREEQLARAARGYRKRLKDLAKKHEDLLIAYGLQREQIRSLGSSAMGCGPAELHLASTAPELLTHSSRELNRLRGQKAKLEVQMQELQQGLDFVSGHDPHELLCCRQLDEEGWAEIRRKLREFTLNTQEELEQQRSQLLTRAVVAEEQVLELQGYIDQHLAR
;
A
#
# COMPACT_ATOMS: atom_id res chain seq x y z
N GLN A 1 98.63 -27.38 -13.32
CA GLN A 1 97.34 -26.99 -13.96
C GLN A 1 96.20 -26.93 -12.93
N LEU A 2 96.32 -26.11 -11.87
CA LEU A 2 95.31 -26.05 -10.80
C LEU A 2 94.54 -24.72 -10.73
N LEU A 3 95.03 -23.65 -11.37
CA LEU A 3 94.39 -22.33 -11.35
C LEU A 3 93.17 -22.23 -12.28
N GLY A 4 93.19 -22.89 -13.45
CA GLY A 4 92.08 -22.85 -14.42
C GLY A 4 90.76 -23.45 -13.90
N ASN A 5 90.84 -24.43 -12.98
CA ASN A 5 89.66 -25.03 -12.36
C ASN A 5 89.06 -24.10 -11.28
N GLN A 6 89.89 -23.31 -10.62
CA GLN A 6 89.45 -22.39 -9.57
C GLN A 6 88.63 -21.23 -10.14
N ASP A 7 89.03 -20.70 -11.29
CA ASP A 7 88.30 -19.62 -11.95
C ASP A 7 86.99 -20.10 -12.60
N HIS A 8 86.98 -21.34 -13.10
CA HIS A 8 85.75 -21.96 -13.59
C HIS A 8 84.71 -22.18 -12.47
N ILE A 9 85.15 -22.69 -11.31
CA ILE A 9 84.29 -22.87 -10.13
C ILE A 9 83.76 -21.52 -9.62
N LYS A 10 84.59 -20.46 -9.61
CA LYS A 10 84.15 -19.11 -9.25
C LYS A 10 83.09 -18.56 -10.21
N ALA A 11 83.28 -18.75 -11.52
CA ALA A 11 82.32 -18.30 -12.52
C ALA A 11 80.97 -19.04 -12.40
N GLU A 12 80.99 -20.35 -12.13
CA GLU A 12 79.75 -21.11 -11.88
C GLU A 12 79.06 -20.71 -10.58
N LEU A 13 79.82 -20.41 -9.52
CA LEU A 13 79.29 -19.85 -8.27
C LEU A 13 78.64 -18.47 -8.47
N GLU A 14 79.26 -17.59 -9.27
CA GLU A 14 78.65 -16.30 -9.62
C GLU A 14 77.36 -16.46 -10.41
N LYS A 15 77.32 -17.39 -11.39
CA LYS A 15 76.09 -17.69 -12.13
C LYS A 15 75.00 -18.25 -11.23
N LEU A 16 75.36 -19.11 -10.28
CA LEU A 16 74.40 -19.65 -9.31
C LEU A 16 73.87 -18.55 -8.38
N LYS A 17 74.75 -17.67 -7.91
CA LYS A 17 74.40 -16.53 -7.07
C LYS A 17 73.45 -15.57 -7.80
N LYS A 18 73.74 -15.20 -9.05
CA LYS A 18 72.86 -14.35 -9.87
C LYS A 18 71.48 -14.97 -10.07
N ARG A 19 71.41 -16.27 -10.36
CA ARG A 19 70.13 -16.98 -10.49
C ARG A 19 69.34 -16.98 -9.18
N HIS A 20 70.02 -17.15 -8.05
CA HIS A 20 69.39 -17.08 -6.73
C HIS A 20 68.89 -15.67 -6.43
N ASP A 21 69.69 -14.63 -6.70
CA ASP A 21 69.32 -13.24 -6.49
C ASP A 21 68.12 -12.84 -7.38
N GLU A 22 68.07 -13.28 -8.64
CA GLU A 22 66.92 -13.08 -9.54
C GLU A 22 65.66 -13.81 -9.06
N GLN A 23 65.80 -15.03 -8.52
CA GLN A 23 64.68 -15.77 -7.93
C GLN A 23 64.18 -15.10 -6.64
N GLN A 24 65.09 -14.62 -5.80
CA GLN A 24 64.80 -13.88 -4.58
C GLN A 24 64.03 -12.61 -4.91
N GLN A 25 64.49 -11.83 -5.89
CA GLN A 25 63.83 -10.59 -6.33
C GLN A 25 62.42 -10.86 -6.89
N LYS A 26 62.24 -11.92 -7.68
CA LYS A 26 60.90 -12.33 -8.16
C LYS A 26 59.97 -12.74 -7.03
N LEU A 27 60.48 -13.40 -5.99
CA LEU A 27 59.67 -13.77 -4.83
C LEU A 27 59.31 -12.53 -4.01
N GLU A 28 60.24 -11.61 -3.81
CA GLU A 28 60.00 -10.33 -3.14
C GLU A 28 58.97 -9.48 -3.88
N GLU A 29 59.07 -9.37 -5.22
CA GLU A 29 58.07 -8.68 -6.04
C GLU A 29 56.69 -9.33 -5.93
N ARG A 30 56.61 -10.67 -5.94
CA ARG A 30 55.33 -11.38 -5.77
C ARG A 30 54.73 -11.19 -4.38
N VAL A 31 55.56 -11.20 -3.33
CA VAL A 31 55.12 -10.92 -1.95
C VAL A 31 54.67 -9.47 -1.81
N GLN A 32 55.35 -8.52 -2.48
CA GLN A 32 54.96 -7.12 -2.50
C GLN A 32 53.61 -6.91 -3.22
N ILE A 33 53.39 -7.60 -4.34
CA ILE A 33 52.13 -7.55 -5.09
C ILE A 33 51.00 -8.14 -4.25
N SER A 34 51.17 -9.36 -3.72
CA SER A 34 50.15 -9.98 -2.86
C SER A 34 49.90 -9.20 -1.58
N GLY A 35 50.94 -8.65 -0.95
CA GLY A 35 50.82 -7.80 0.25
C GLY A 35 50.15 -6.44 0.00
N ASN A 36 50.07 -5.99 -1.26
CA ASN A 36 49.32 -4.79 -1.65
C ASN A 36 47.86 -5.11 -2.06
N GLU A 37 47.56 -6.36 -2.43
CA GLU A 37 46.19 -6.82 -2.73
C GLU A 37 45.38 -7.05 -1.44
N ASP A 38 46.02 -7.53 -0.37
CA ASP A 38 45.40 -7.78 0.94
C ASP A 38 44.82 -6.54 1.66
N PRO A 39 45.46 -5.35 1.72
CA PRO A 39 44.89 -4.18 2.39
C PRO A 39 43.65 -3.61 1.69
N GLN A 40 43.52 -3.78 0.37
CA GLN A 40 42.32 -3.35 -0.38
C GLN A 40 41.15 -4.31 -0.15
N LEU A 41 41.42 -5.63 -0.09
CA LEU A 41 40.41 -6.64 0.26
C LEU A 41 39.99 -6.54 1.72
N PHE A 42 40.93 -6.35 2.65
CA PHE A 42 40.62 -6.17 4.07
C PHE A 42 39.85 -4.87 4.33
N GLY A 43 40.21 -3.77 3.67
CA GLY A 43 39.50 -2.49 3.77
C GLY A 43 38.06 -2.56 3.24
N SER A 44 37.83 -3.27 2.14
CA SER A 44 36.48 -3.47 1.59
C SER A 44 35.63 -4.44 2.42
N VAL A 45 36.22 -5.48 3.00
CA VAL A 45 35.56 -6.37 3.97
C VAL A 45 35.20 -5.64 5.27
N SER A 46 36.09 -4.77 5.78
CA SER A 46 35.81 -3.95 6.98
C SER A 46 34.72 -2.90 6.71
N ALA A 47 34.70 -2.28 5.54
CA ALA A 47 33.66 -1.33 5.13
C ALA A 47 32.29 -2.01 4.96
N ALA A 48 32.24 -3.21 4.37
CA ALA A 48 31.03 -4.00 4.25
C ALA A 48 30.52 -4.48 5.63
N GLY A 49 31.42 -4.87 6.53
CA GLY A 49 31.09 -5.19 7.92
C GLY A 49 30.52 -3.99 8.69
N GLY A 50 31.07 -2.79 8.47
CA GLY A 50 30.56 -1.54 9.03
C GLY A 50 29.16 -1.16 8.51
N ALA A 51 28.89 -1.35 7.22
CA ALA A 51 27.56 -1.11 6.64
C ALA A 51 26.51 -2.07 7.22
N GLY A 52 26.81 -3.37 7.29
CA GLY A 52 25.91 -4.36 7.91
C GLY A 52 25.67 -4.12 9.40
N GLN A 53 26.69 -3.61 10.11
CA GLN A 53 26.56 -3.25 11.51
C GLN A 53 25.71 -1.98 11.73
N GLN A 54 25.81 -1.00 10.83
CA GLN A 54 24.93 0.18 10.83
C GLN A 54 23.47 -0.20 10.54
N ASP A 55 23.22 -1.07 9.56
CA ASP A 55 21.88 -1.58 9.24
C ASP A 55 21.27 -2.34 10.42
N PHE A 56 22.06 -3.17 11.10
CA PHE A 56 21.63 -3.84 12.33
C PHE A 56 21.32 -2.85 13.46
N CYS A 57 22.17 -1.84 13.67
CA CYS A 57 21.92 -0.79 14.66
C CYS A 57 20.63 -0.01 14.38
N LEU A 58 20.35 0.33 13.12
CA LEU A 58 19.11 0.98 12.70
C LEU A 58 17.89 0.09 12.98
N LEU A 59 17.98 -1.20 12.66
CA LEU A 59 16.91 -2.16 12.94
C LEU A 59 16.65 -2.29 14.45
N CYS A 60 17.70 -2.36 15.27
CA CYS A 60 17.57 -2.38 16.72
C CYS A 60 16.93 -1.10 17.26
N GLN A 61 17.27 0.08 16.72
CA GLN A 61 16.65 1.34 17.12
C GLN A 61 15.15 1.38 16.78
N VAL A 62 14.77 0.93 15.58
CA VAL A 62 13.36 0.84 15.17
C VAL A 62 12.59 -0.15 16.05
N LEU A 63 13.19 -1.31 16.34
CA LEU A 63 12.61 -2.31 17.23
C LEU A 63 12.36 -1.73 18.63
N LEU A 64 13.37 -1.09 19.23
CA LEU A 64 13.24 -0.46 20.55
C LEU A 64 12.20 0.66 20.57
N ALA A 65 12.16 1.50 19.54
CA ALA A 65 11.14 2.54 19.40
C ALA A 65 9.73 1.96 19.27
N SER A 66 9.57 0.86 18.53
CA SER A 66 8.29 0.15 18.40
C SER A 66 7.86 -0.50 19.71
N GLN A 67 8.80 -1.07 20.47
CA GLN A 67 8.55 -1.66 21.79
C GLN A 67 8.15 -0.59 22.83
N GLY A 68 8.81 0.57 22.84
CA GLY A 68 8.41 1.70 23.70
C GLY A 68 6.99 2.19 23.39
N ARG A 69 6.65 2.36 22.10
CA ARG A 69 5.29 2.72 21.69
C ARG A 69 4.23 1.69 22.11
N LEU A 70 4.59 0.41 22.09
CA LEU A 70 3.68 -0.65 22.53
C LEU A 70 3.42 -0.56 24.04
N GLN A 71 4.45 -0.32 24.85
CA GLN A 71 4.31 -0.11 26.30
C GLN A 71 3.48 1.14 26.64
N GLU A 72 3.67 2.24 25.90
CA GLU A 72 2.85 3.45 26.05
C GLU A 72 1.38 3.16 25.76
N LEU A 73 1.08 2.45 24.68
CA LEU A 73 -0.29 2.08 24.32
C LEU A 73 -0.90 1.10 25.34
N GLU A 74 -0.12 0.18 25.90
CA GLU A 74 -0.56 -0.70 26.98
C GLU A 74 -0.90 0.08 28.25
N ALA A 75 -0.07 1.07 28.62
CA ALA A 75 -0.33 1.96 29.74
C ALA A 75 -1.60 2.81 29.50
N GLU A 76 -1.80 3.34 28.30
CA GLU A 76 -3.03 4.04 27.93
C GLU A 76 -4.25 3.12 27.98
N ASN A 77 -4.12 1.87 27.51
CA ASN A 77 -5.21 0.89 27.54
C ASN A 77 -5.62 0.59 28.99
N SER A 78 -4.66 0.31 29.87
CA SER A 78 -4.95 0.09 31.30
C SER A 78 -5.59 1.31 31.97
N ARG A 79 -5.14 2.54 31.64
CA ARG A 79 -5.76 3.79 32.12
C ARG A 79 -7.21 3.92 31.65
N LEU A 80 -7.46 3.69 30.36
CA LEU A 80 -8.82 3.75 29.80
C LEU A 80 -9.73 2.66 30.39
N GLN A 81 -9.20 1.47 30.64
CA GLN A 81 -9.94 0.40 31.33
C GLN A 81 -10.34 0.80 32.75
N LEU A 82 -9.46 1.47 33.49
CA LEU A 82 -9.78 1.99 34.82
C LEU A 82 -10.88 3.06 34.75
N GLN A 83 -10.77 4.03 33.85
CA GLN A 83 -11.80 5.07 33.65
C GLN A 83 -13.16 4.47 33.29
N LEU A 84 -13.19 3.41 32.47
CA LEU A 84 -14.42 2.70 32.16
C LEU A 84 -15.02 2.00 33.38
N LYS A 85 -14.19 1.41 34.25
CA LYS A 85 -14.65 0.77 35.50
C LYS A 85 -15.23 1.80 36.46
N GLU A 86 -14.55 2.93 36.66
CA GLU A 86 -15.02 4.03 37.50
C GLU A 86 -16.36 4.59 37.01
N LEU A 87 -16.47 4.88 35.71
CA LEU A 87 -17.70 5.40 35.14
C LEU A 87 -18.85 4.38 35.25
N ASN A 88 -18.58 3.08 35.05
CA ASN A 88 -19.57 2.03 35.23
C ASN A 88 -20.03 1.94 36.69
N GLU A 89 -19.11 2.04 37.64
CA GLU A 89 -19.44 2.05 39.07
C GLU A 89 -20.26 3.29 39.44
N GLU A 90 -19.94 4.46 38.88
CA GLU A 90 -20.78 5.65 39.04
C GLU A 90 -22.19 5.43 38.50
N TYR A 91 -22.34 4.83 37.31
CA TYR A 91 -23.66 4.50 36.75
C TYR A 91 -24.43 3.54 37.66
N ARG A 92 -23.77 2.48 38.16
CA ARG A 92 -24.38 1.54 39.11
C ARG A 92 -24.79 2.23 40.40
N CYS A 93 -23.95 3.08 40.96
CA CYS A 93 -24.24 3.85 42.17
C CYS A 93 -25.45 4.79 41.97
N ARG A 94 -25.53 5.49 40.83
CA ARG A 94 -26.67 6.37 40.50
C ARG A 94 -27.95 5.55 40.35
N LEU A 95 -27.91 4.43 39.63
CA LEU A 95 -29.05 3.54 39.48
C LEU A 95 -29.52 2.97 40.82
N ALA A 96 -28.59 2.50 41.66
CA ALA A 96 -28.90 1.97 42.98
C ALA A 96 -29.53 3.04 43.90
N ARG A 97 -29.08 4.31 43.80
CA ARG A 97 -29.66 5.43 44.54
C ARG A 97 -31.08 5.73 44.06
N CYS A 98 -31.30 5.81 42.74
CA CYS A 98 -32.64 5.98 42.17
C CYS A 98 -33.60 4.87 42.60
N LEU A 99 -33.17 3.60 42.58
CA LEU A 99 -33.98 2.48 43.02
C LEU A 99 -34.29 2.53 44.53
N ARG A 100 -33.31 2.95 45.34
CA ARG A 100 -33.50 3.14 46.78
C ARG A 100 -34.45 4.28 47.09
N ASP A 101 -34.35 5.39 46.37
CA ASP A 101 -35.23 6.54 46.56
C ASP A 101 -36.66 6.20 46.13
N LEU A 102 -36.83 5.42 45.06
CA LEU A 102 -38.12 4.86 44.65
C LEU A 102 -38.71 3.93 45.72
N ALA A 103 -37.92 3.01 46.26
CA ALA A 103 -38.34 2.09 47.33
C ALA A 103 -38.72 2.85 48.61
N ASN A 104 -37.89 3.80 49.03
CA ASN A 104 -38.18 4.65 50.18
C ASN A 104 -39.44 5.48 49.98
N TYR A 105 -39.70 5.98 48.76
CA TYR A 105 -40.94 6.71 48.46
C TYR A 105 -42.18 5.82 48.47
N THR A 106 -42.07 4.57 47.98
CA THR A 106 -43.18 3.60 48.06
C THR A 106 -43.44 3.13 49.49
N ASP A 107 -42.40 2.99 50.31
CA ASP A 107 -42.50 2.59 51.73
C ASP A 107 -42.93 3.76 52.63
N SER A 108 -42.56 5.00 52.29
CA SER A 108 -42.95 6.23 53.01
C SER A 108 -44.41 6.65 52.76
N LYS A 109 -45.20 5.87 52.02
CA LYS A 109 -46.66 5.95 52.05
C LYS A 109 -47.18 5.04 53.17
N PRO A 110 -47.38 5.52 54.41
CA PRO A 110 -48.19 4.76 55.34
C PRO A 110 -49.62 4.75 54.81
N SER A 111 -50.27 3.60 54.90
CA SER A 111 -51.70 3.48 54.79
C SER A 111 -52.37 4.34 55.87
N SER A 112 -52.63 5.62 55.59
CA SER A 112 -53.52 6.44 56.41
C SER A 112 -54.84 6.63 55.69
N VAL A 113 -55.80 5.79 56.09
CA VAL A 113 -57.17 6.18 56.45
C VAL A 113 -58.01 6.92 55.38
N THR A 114 -58.98 6.19 54.85
CA THR A 114 -60.41 6.57 54.70
C THR A 114 -60.73 8.05 54.40
N GLY A 115 -61.04 8.36 53.13
CA GLY A 115 -61.72 9.60 52.70
C GLY A 115 -61.58 9.86 51.19
N PRO A 116 -62.64 10.32 50.49
CA PRO A 116 -62.56 10.51 49.05
C PRO A 116 -61.82 11.80 48.70
N SER A 117 -60.96 11.71 47.69
CA SER A 117 -60.40 12.83 46.91
C SER A 117 -59.24 13.62 47.55
N LYS A 118 -58.00 13.20 47.21
CA LYS A 118 -56.97 14.02 46.54
C LYS A 118 -55.69 13.21 46.34
N ALA A 119 -55.53 12.63 45.15
CA ALA A 119 -54.22 12.19 44.66
C ALA A 119 -54.08 12.63 43.19
N PRO A 120 -53.23 13.64 42.91
CA PRO A 120 -52.42 13.55 41.69
C PRO A 120 -50.97 14.07 41.81
N ALA A 121 -50.65 14.89 42.82
CA ALA A 121 -49.39 15.66 42.84
C ALA A 121 -48.12 14.81 42.98
N GLY A 122 -48.12 13.82 43.89
CA GLY A 122 -46.95 12.95 44.11
C GLY A 122 -46.73 11.92 43.00
N HIS A 123 -47.79 11.50 42.30
CA HIS A 123 -47.67 10.60 41.14
C HIS A 123 -47.11 11.36 39.93
N ALA A 124 -47.58 12.59 39.71
CA ALA A 124 -47.06 13.46 38.67
C ALA A 124 -45.58 13.83 38.89
N ALA A 125 -45.17 14.09 40.15
CA ALA A 125 -43.77 14.34 40.48
C ALA A 125 -42.88 13.11 40.19
N MET A 126 -43.34 11.90 40.55
CA MET A 126 -42.63 10.67 40.25
C MET A 126 -42.54 10.38 38.75
N GLN A 127 -43.63 10.59 38.00
CA GLN A 127 -43.62 10.49 36.54
C GLN A 127 -42.61 11.48 35.94
N SER A 128 -42.62 12.75 36.37
CA SER A 128 -41.68 13.76 35.87
C SER A 128 -40.21 13.40 36.15
N PHE A 129 -39.93 12.76 37.29
CA PHE A 129 -38.58 12.30 37.64
C PHE A 129 -38.15 11.11 36.76
N VAL A 130 -39.01 10.11 36.58
CA VAL A 130 -38.75 8.97 35.69
C VAL A 130 -38.57 9.46 34.24
N ASP A 131 -39.39 10.39 33.78
CA ASP A 131 -39.28 10.99 32.45
C ASP A 131 -38.00 11.81 32.29
N SER A 132 -37.53 12.50 33.34
CA SER A 132 -36.22 13.15 33.33
C SER A 132 -35.09 12.11 33.23
N MET A 133 -35.14 11.05 34.03
CA MET A 133 -34.12 10.01 34.02
C MET A 133 -34.05 9.28 32.68
N LEU A 134 -35.20 8.94 32.10
CA LEU A 134 -35.27 8.32 30.77
C LEU A 134 -34.70 9.24 29.69
N ARG A 135 -34.97 10.54 29.75
CA ARG A 135 -34.38 11.52 28.83
C ARG A 135 -32.86 11.61 28.99
N ASP A 136 -32.34 11.62 30.21
CA ASP A 136 -30.90 11.66 30.47
C ASP A 136 -30.19 10.40 29.99
N ILE A 137 -30.80 9.22 30.21
CA ILE A 137 -30.30 7.94 29.70
C ILE A 137 -30.27 7.95 28.16
N GLN A 138 -31.36 8.36 27.52
CA GLN A 138 -31.43 8.47 26.06
C GLN A 138 -30.40 9.47 25.51
N ALA A 139 -30.19 10.61 26.17
CA ALA A 139 -29.20 11.60 25.78
C ALA A 139 -27.76 11.07 25.93
N SER A 140 -27.47 10.34 27.00
CA SER A 140 -26.17 9.70 27.22
C SER A 140 -25.85 8.67 26.13
N TYR A 141 -26.82 7.80 25.80
CA TYR A 141 -26.66 6.84 24.70
C TYR A 141 -26.44 7.53 23.36
N LYS A 142 -27.23 8.55 23.03
CA LYS A 142 -27.03 9.35 21.80
C LYS A 142 -25.64 10.00 21.75
N CYS A 143 -25.19 10.60 22.86
CA CYS A 143 -23.85 11.19 22.94
C CYS A 143 -22.75 10.13 22.73
N ARG A 144 -22.90 8.94 23.33
CA ARG A 144 -21.95 7.84 23.16
C ARG A 144 -21.93 7.31 21.72
N GLU A 145 -23.10 7.13 21.11
CA GLU A 145 -23.22 6.74 19.71
C GLU A 145 -22.54 7.76 18.79
N GLU A 146 -22.76 9.06 19.03
CA GLU A 146 -22.08 10.11 18.29
C GLU A 146 -20.56 10.06 18.43
N GLN A 147 -20.05 9.84 19.65
CA GLN A 147 -18.62 9.69 19.89
C GLN A 147 -18.05 8.49 19.12
N LEU A 148 -18.73 7.34 19.16
CA LEU A 148 -18.32 6.14 18.43
C LEU A 148 -18.37 6.38 16.92
N ALA A 149 -19.41 7.05 16.42
CA ALA A 149 -19.51 7.43 15.01
C ALA A 149 -18.39 8.38 14.59
N ARG A 150 -18.03 9.37 15.43
CA ARG A 150 -16.90 10.28 15.20
C ARG A 150 -15.57 9.53 15.18
N ALA A 151 -15.34 8.63 16.12
CA ALA A 151 -14.13 7.80 16.17
C ALA A 151 -14.03 6.89 14.93
N ALA A 152 -15.11 6.20 14.56
CA ALA A 152 -15.17 5.35 13.36
C ALA A 152 -14.89 6.15 12.07
N ARG A 153 -15.47 7.35 11.95
CA ARG A 153 -15.15 8.28 10.84
C ARG A 153 -13.68 8.68 10.85
N GLY A 154 -13.11 8.95 12.02
CA GLY A 154 -11.68 9.26 12.19
C GLY A 154 -10.77 8.12 11.75
N TYR A 155 -11.07 6.88 12.17
CA TYR A 155 -10.32 5.70 11.75
C TYR A 155 -10.43 5.45 10.25
N ARG A 156 -11.63 5.57 9.67
CA ARG A 156 -11.79 5.48 8.21
C ARG A 156 -10.96 6.52 7.47
N LYS A 157 -10.88 7.76 7.98
CA LYS A 157 -10.05 8.80 7.38
C LYS A 157 -8.56 8.43 7.45
N ARG A 158 -8.05 8.06 8.63
CA ARG A 158 -6.66 7.64 8.81
C ARG A 158 -6.30 6.45 7.94
N LEU A 159 -7.21 5.49 7.78
CA LEU A 159 -7.02 4.31 6.95
C LEU A 159 -6.93 4.68 5.46
N LYS A 160 -7.76 5.61 4.99
CA LYS A 160 -7.64 6.18 3.63
C LYS A 160 -6.32 6.92 3.43
N ASP A 161 -5.89 7.72 4.41
CA ASP A 161 -4.63 8.46 4.34
C ASP A 161 -3.42 7.50 4.33
N LEU A 162 -3.47 6.40 5.09
CA LEU A 162 -2.46 5.36 5.07
C LEU A 162 -2.42 4.63 3.73
N ALA A 163 -3.59 4.30 3.15
CA ALA A 163 -3.67 3.67 1.84
C ALA A 163 -3.05 4.55 0.75
N LYS A 164 -3.29 5.86 0.77
CA LYS A 164 -2.65 6.81 -0.15
C LYS A 164 -1.12 6.82 -0.01
N LYS A 165 -0.61 6.91 1.23
CA LYS A 165 0.83 6.85 1.48
C LYS A 165 1.45 5.54 0.99
N HIS A 166 0.72 4.44 1.11
CA HIS A 166 1.13 3.14 0.58
C HIS A 166 1.19 3.15 -0.95
N GLU A 167 0.20 3.72 -1.62
CA GLU A 167 0.21 3.91 -3.08
C GLU A 167 1.39 4.79 -3.52
N ASP A 168 1.63 5.92 -2.86
CA ASP A 168 2.77 6.82 -3.13
C ASP A 168 4.11 6.10 -2.97
N LEU A 169 4.25 5.29 -1.90
CA LEU A 169 5.44 4.49 -1.66
C LEU A 169 5.65 3.42 -2.74
N LEU A 170 4.59 2.75 -3.20
CA LEU A 170 4.67 1.78 -4.30
C LEU A 170 5.12 2.45 -5.60
N ILE A 171 4.66 3.67 -5.87
CA ILE A 171 5.10 4.45 -7.04
C ILE A 171 6.60 4.77 -6.94
N ALA A 172 7.06 5.27 -5.79
CA ALA A 172 8.47 5.58 -5.57
C ALA A 172 9.36 4.33 -5.66
N TYR A 173 8.90 3.21 -5.08
CA TYR A 173 9.57 1.92 -5.16
C TYR A 173 9.66 1.42 -6.61
N GLY A 174 8.57 1.53 -7.38
CA GLY A 174 8.56 1.15 -8.80
C GLY A 174 9.57 1.96 -9.62
N LEU A 175 9.62 3.28 -9.41
CA LEU A 175 10.61 4.15 -10.05
C LEU A 175 12.04 3.75 -9.70
N GLN A 176 12.31 3.47 -8.42
CA GLN A 176 13.63 3.03 -7.96
C GLN A 176 14.03 1.69 -8.62
N ARG A 177 13.10 0.73 -8.74
CA ARG A 177 13.37 -0.54 -9.42
C ARG A 177 13.71 -0.36 -10.88
N GLU A 178 13.02 0.54 -11.56
CA GLU A 178 13.29 0.84 -12.96
C GLU A 178 14.64 1.53 -13.15
N GLN A 179 15.00 2.45 -12.24
CA GLN A 179 16.34 3.03 -12.20
C GLN A 179 17.41 1.95 -12.02
N ILE A 180 17.26 1.05 -11.03
CA ILE A 180 18.22 -0.04 -10.81
C ILE A 180 18.33 -0.94 -12.06
N ARG A 181 17.21 -1.25 -12.71
CA ARG A 181 17.19 -2.03 -13.96
C ARG A 181 17.92 -1.31 -15.10
N SER A 182 17.75 0.00 -15.22
CA SER A 182 18.41 0.82 -16.25
C SER A 182 19.91 1.00 -16.02
N LEU A 183 20.36 1.02 -14.75
CA LEU A 183 21.77 1.13 -14.39
C LEU A 183 22.57 -0.17 -14.62
N GLY A 184 21.91 -1.28 -14.95
CA GLY A 184 22.57 -2.51 -15.42
C GLY A 184 23.49 -3.19 -14.40
N SER A 185 23.43 -2.83 -13.13
CA SER A 185 24.25 -3.47 -12.10
C SER A 185 23.67 -4.84 -11.75
N SER A 186 24.24 -5.89 -12.33
CA SER A 186 23.84 -7.30 -12.13
C SER A 186 24.00 -7.79 -10.69
N ALA A 187 24.62 -7.01 -9.81
CA ALA A 187 24.91 -7.36 -8.42
C ALA A 187 23.74 -7.11 -7.45
N MET A 188 22.79 -6.23 -7.78
CA MET A 188 21.62 -5.95 -6.93
C MET A 188 20.33 -6.34 -7.65
N GLY A 189 19.66 -7.39 -7.17
CA GLY A 189 18.31 -7.73 -7.63
C GLY A 189 17.33 -6.60 -7.30
N CYS A 190 16.40 -6.30 -8.22
CA CYS A 190 15.42 -5.23 -8.09
C CYS A 190 14.32 -5.48 -7.02
N GLY A 191 14.56 -6.30 -6.00
CA GLY A 191 13.58 -6.63 -4.96
C GLY A 191 12.27 -7.28 -5.45
N PRO A 192 11.33 -7.55 -4.53
CA PRO A 192 10.02 -8.13 -4.85
C PRO A 192 9.20 -7.26 -5.83
N ALA A 193 8.30 -7.88 -6.61
CA ALA A 193 7.40 -7.16 -7.50
C ALA A 193 6.35 -6.35 -6.71
N GLU A 194 5.99 -5.16 -7.21
CA GLU A 194 4.96 -4.27 -6.61
C GLU A 194 3.61 -4.97 -6.43
N LEU A 195 3.29 -5.92 -7.31
CA LEU A 195 2.09 -6.76 -7.21
C LEU A 195 1.99 -7.52 -5.88
N HIS A 196 3.13 -7.92 -5.31
CA HIS A 196 3.17 -8.65 -4.05
C HIS A 196 3.05 -7.72 -2.84
N LEU A 197 3.26 -6.41 -3.05
CA LEU A 197 3.19 -5.37 -2.04
C LEU A 197 1.88 -4.57 -2.12
N ALA A 198 1.10 -4.75 -3.19
CA ALA A 198 -0.19 -4.10 -3.36
C ALA A 198 -1.18 -4.52 -2.25
N SER A 199 -1.92 -3.55 -1.72
CA SER A 199 -2.92 -3.84 -0.67
C SER A 199 -4.05 -4.69 -1.25
N THR A 200 -4.32 -5.85 -0.65
CA THR A 200 -5.40 -6.78 -1.08
C THR A 200 -6.77 -6.39 -0.51
N ALA A 201 -6.84 -5.39 0.37
CA ALA A 201 -8.07 -5.03 1.07
C ALA A 201 -9.07 -4.30 0.13
N PRO A 202 -10.20 -4.93 -0.26
CA PRO A 202 -11.10 -4.38 -1.27
C PRO A 202 -11.83 -3.11 -0.82
N GLU A 203 -11.95 -2.88 0.49
CA GLU A 203 -12.60 -1.69 1.08
C GLU A 203 -11.77 -0.41 0.94
N LEU A 204 -10.47 -0.54 0.70
CA LEU A 204 -9.53 0.57 0.62
C LEU A 204 -9.13 0.93 -0.80
N LEU A 205 -9.30 0.00 -1.74
CA LEU A 205 -8.95 0.20 -3.12
C LEU A 205 -10.07 0.92 -3.87
N THR A 206 -9.70 2.02 -4.54
CA THR A 206 -10.55 2.60 -5.57
C THR A 206 -10.78 1.58 -6.69
N HIS A 207 -11.88 1.73 -7.43
CA HIS A 207 -12.16 0.87 -8.60
C HIS A 207 -10.98 0.87 -9.59
N SER A 208 -10.34 2.04 -9.77
CA SER A 208 -9.15 2.17 -10.62
C SER A 208 -7.95 1.38 -10.10
N SER A 209 -7.65 1.45 -8.79
CA SER A 209 -6.55 0.67 -8.19
C SER A 209 -6.79 -0.85 -8.33
N ARG A 210 -8.05 -1.31 -8.27
CA ARG A 210 -8.41 -2.72 -8.48
C ARG A 210 -8.17 -3.19 -9.91
N GLU A 211 -8.64 -2.42 -10.89
CA GLU A 211 -8.42 -2.73 -12.31
C GLU A 211 -6.92 -2.67 -12.66
N LEU A 212 -6.17 -1.71 -12.13
CA LEU A 212 -4.72 -1.66 -12.30
C LEU A 212 -4.02 -2.90 -11.76
N ASN A 213 -4.40 -3.40 -10.58
CA ASN A 213 -3.83 -4.62 -10.02
C ASN A 213 -4.19 -5.86 -10.86
N ARG A 214 -5.42 -5.93 -11.38
CA ARG A 214 -5.83 -6.98 -12.32
C ARG A 214 -5.01 -6.96 -13.60
N LEU A 215 -4.84 -5.79 -14.22
CA LEU A 215 -4.06 -5.60 -15.45
C LEU A 215 -2.59 -5.94 -15.23
N ARG A 216 -2.00 -5.51 -14.11
CA ARG A 216 -0.62 -5.88 -13.74
C ARG A 216 -0.47 -7.40 -13.58
N GLY A 217 -1.45 -8.08 -12.97
CA GLY A 217 -1.45 -9.54 -12.86
C GLY A 217 -1.57 -10.24 -14.22
N GLN A 218 -2.38 -9.71 -15.14
CA GLN A 218 -2.46 -10.21 -16.52
C GLN A 218 -1.14 -9.97 -17.28
N LYS A 219 -0.53 -8.80 -17.13
CA LYS A 219 0.79 -8.49 -17.70
C LYS A 219 1.85 -9.48 -17.24
N ALA A 220 1.95 -9.74 -15.93
CA ALA A 220 2.91 -10.70 -15.40
C ALA A 220 2.72 -12.12 -15.97
N LYS A 221 1.47 -12.57 -16.15
CA LYS A 221 1.16 -13.85 -16.80
C LYS A 221 1.61 -13.88 -18.25
N LEU A 222 1.36 -12.81 -19.00
CA LEU A 222 1.77 -12.69 -20.40
C LEU A 222 3.30 -12.62 -20.54
N GLU A 223 4.00 -11.95 -19.62
CA GLU A 223 5.46 -11.90 -19.60
C GLU A 223 6.07 -13.29 -19.38
N VAL A 224 5.50 -14.10 -18.49
CA VAL A 224 5.92 -15.50 -18.30
C VAL A 224 5.66 -16.33 -19.56
N GLN A 225 4.48 -16.22 -20.17
CA GLN A 225 4.17 -16.92 -21.42
C GLN A 225 5.12 -16.52 -22.57
N MET A 226 5.47 -15.24 -22.67
CA MET A 226 6.44 -14.76 -23.65
C MET A 226 7.83 -15.33 -23.42
N GLN A 227 8.30 -15.38 -22.17
CA GLN A 227 9.58 -15.97 -21.82
C GLN A 227 9.61 -17.48 -22.09
N GLU A 228 8.53 -18.20 -21.81
CA GLU A 228 8.37 -19.62 -22.14
C GLU A 228 8.43 -19.86 -23.66
N LEU A 229 7.74 -19.03 -24.45
CA LEU A 229 7.79 -19.11 -25.91
C LEU A 229 9.17 -18.74 -26.47
N GLN A 230 9.86 -17.74 -25.90
CA GLN A 230 11.21 -17.35 -26.29
C GLN A 230 12.23 -18.46 -25.96
N GLN A 231 12.17 -19.05 -24.77
CA GLN A 231 13.01 -20.20 -24.41
C GLN A 231 12.69 -21.44 -25.27
N GLY A 232 11.43 -21.64 -25.63
CA GLY A 232 11.00 -22.67 -26.58
C GLY A 232 11.56 -22.45 -28.00
N LEU A 233 11.72 -21.20 -28.44
CA LEU A 233 12.37 -20.86 -29.71
C LEU A 233 13.90 -21.01 -29.64
N ASP A 234 14.53 -20.60 -28.53
CA ASP A 234 15.98 -20.74 -28.32
C ASP A 234 16.41 -22.22 -28.27
N PHE A 235 15.53 -23.13 -27.85
CA PHE A 235 15.77 -24.57 -27.86
C PHE A 235 15.66 -25.20 -29.28
N VAL A 236 14.97 -24.53 -30.21
CA VAL A 236 14.78 -25.00 -31.59
C VAL A 236 15.77 -24.32 -32.57
N SER A 237 16.32 -23.16 -32.21
CA SER A 237 17.24 -22.38 -33.05
C SER A 237 18.71 -22.72 -32.78
N GLY A 238 19.13 -23.90 -33.23
CA GLY A 238 20.54 -24.24 -33.47
C GLY A 238 21.00 -23.89 -34.89
N HIS A 239 20.40 -22.86 -35.52
CA HIS A 239 20.70 -22.49 -36.90
C HIS A 239 20.71 -20.98 -37.15
N ASP A 240 21.44 -20.60 -38.20
CA ASP A 240 22.04 -19.30 -38.48
C ASP A 240 21.17 -18.05 -38.25
N PRO A 241 21.78 -16.90 -37.85
CA PRO A 241 21.06 -15.65 -37.57
C PRO A 241 20.34 -15.01 -38.78
N HIS A 242 20.47 -15.58 -39.97
CA HIS A 242 19.93 -15.00 -41.20
C HIS A 242 18.56 -15.54 -41.61
N GLU A 243 18.08 -16.64 -41.02
CA GLU A 243 16.71 -17.16 -41.25
C GLU A 243 15.65 -16.60 -40.28
N LEU A 244 16.07 -15.91 -39.21
CA LEU A 244 15.17 -15.33 -38.20
C LEU A 244 14.35 -14.11 -38.70
N LEU A 245 14.60 -13.62 -39.92
CA LEU A 245 13.74 -12.59 -40.52
C LEU A 245 12.43 -13.14 -41.12
N CYS A 246 12.30 -14.45 -41.34
CA CYS A 246 11.17 -15.02 -42.07
C CYS A 246 9.93 -15.37 -41.22
N CYS A 247 9.99 -15.32 -39.89
CA CYS A 247 8.79 -15.46 -39.05
C CYS A 247 7.95 -14.18 -38.93
N ARG A 248 8.29 -13.12 -39.66
CA ARG A 248 7.63 -11.81 -39.59
C ARG A 248 7.00 -11.37 -40.92
N GLN A 249 6.35 -12.29 -41.62
CA GLN A 249 5.43 -11.94 -42.68
C GLN A 249 4.07 -12.59 -42.34
N LEU A 250 3.20 -11.83 -41.67
CA LEU A 250 1.77 -12.08 -41.77
C LEU A 250 1.44 -12.03 -43.25
N ASP A 251 0.87 -13.10 -43.80
CA ASP A 251 0.44 -13.17 -45.20
C ASP A 251 -0.44 -11.95 -45.55
N GLU A 252 -0.43 -11.53 -46.82
CA GLU A 252 -1.24 -10.39 -47.29
C GLU A 252 -2.72 -10.54 -46.93
N GLU A 253 -3.24 -11.78 -46.88
CA GLU A 253 -4.59 -12.05 -46.36
C GLU A 253 -4.77 -11.64 -44.89
N GLY A 254 -3.77 -11.87 -44.03
CA GLY A 254 -3.81 -11.48 -42.62
C GLY A 254 -3.81 -9.96 -42.43
N TRP A 255 -3.04 -9.25 -43.25
CA TRP A 255 -3.08 -7.79 -43.28
C TRP A 255 -4.37 -7.23 -43.88
N ALA A 256 -4.92 -7.89 -44.90
CA ALA A 256 -6.22 -7.53 -45.47
C ALA A 256 -7.35 -7.66 -44.43
N GLU A 257 -7.31 -8.72 -43.62
CA GLU A 257 -8.28 -9.00 -42.57
C GLU A 257 -8.23 -7.96 -41.42
N ILE A 258 -7.03 -7.57 -40.98
CA ILE A 258 -6.87 -6.52 -39.98
C ILE A 258 -7.38 -5.17 -40.52
N ARG A 259 -7.02 -4.83 -41.76
CA ARG A 259 -7.52 -3.62 -42.42
C ARG A 259 -9.04 -3.62 -42.56
N ARG A 260 -9.65 -4.77 -42.85
CA ARG A 260 -11.11 -4.96 -42.91
C ARG A 260 -11.74 -4.71 -41.55
N LYS A 261 -11.27 -5.37 -40.49
CA LYS A 261 -11.80 -5.19 -39.12
C LYS A 261 -11.67 -3.76 -38.62
N LEU A 262 -10.58 -3.07 -38.93
CA LEU A 262 -10.39 -1.68 -38.54
C LEU A 262 -11.38 -0.75 -39.26
N ARG A 263 -11.66 -1.00 -40.55
CA ARG A 263 -12.70 -0.27 -41.29
C ARG A 263 -14.09 -0.55 -40.74
N GLU A 264 -14.42 -1.81 -40.48
CA GLU A 264 -15.71 -2.20 -39.88
C GLU A 264 -15.92 -1.55 -38.52
N PHE A 265 -14.90 -1.57 -37.65
CA PHE A 265 -14.95 -0.86 -36.37
C PHE A 265 -15.17 0.65 -36.54
N THR A 266 -14.44 1.28 -37.46
CA THR A 266 -14.57 2.72 -37.71
C THR A 266 -15.95 3.09 -38.24
N LEU A 267 -16.50 2.29 -39.16
CA LEU A 267 -17.83 2.52 -39.72
C LEU A 267 -18.94 2.30 -38.67
N ASN A 268 -18.86 1.21 -37.90
CA ASN A 268 -19.86 0.93 -36.86
C ASN A 268 -19.85 1.98 -35.76
N THR A 269 -18.66 2.39 -35.29
CA THR A 269 -18.55 3.45 -34.28
C THR A 269 -19.04 4.80 -34.82
N GLN A 270 -18.80 5.10 -36.09
CA GLN A 270 -19.33 6.30 -36.73
C GLN A 270 -20.87 6.26 -36.82
N GLU A 271 -21.45 5.14 -37.24
CA GLU A 271 -22.91 4.96 -37.33
C GLU A 271 -23.58 5.13 -35.95
N GLU A 272 -23.02 4.52 -34.90
CA GLU A 272 -23.52 4.68 -33.52
C GLU A 272 -23.50 6.14 -33.07
N LEU A 273 -22.42 6.88 -33.37
CA LEU A 273 -22.31 8.30 -33.02
C LEU A 273 -23.30 9.17 -33.81
N GLU A 274 -23.52 8.88 -35.10
CA GLU A 274 -24.50 9.58 -35.93
C GLU A 274 -25.94 9.30 -35.45
N GLN A 275 -26.21 8.07 -35.02
CA GLN A 275 -27.49 7.70 -34.43
C GLN A 275 -27.71 8.43 -33.08
N GLN A 276 -26.72 8.46 -32.20
CA GLN A 276 -26.80 9.22 -30.95
C GLN A 276 -27.00 10.72 -31.21
N ARG A 277 -26.25 11.28 -32.18
CA ARG A 277 -26.37 12.69 -32.57
C ARG A 277 -27.78 13.01 -33.07
N SER A 278 -28.36 12.18 -33.93
CA SER A 278 -29.73 12.38 -34.43
C SER A 278 -30.77 12.29 -33.31
N GLN A 279 -30.64 11.32 -32.39
CA GLN A 279 -31.52 11.21 -31.22
C GLN A 279 -31.44 12.45 -30.32
N LEU A 280 -30.24 12.95 -30.07
CA LEU A 280 -30.04 14.16 -29.28
C LEU A 280 -30.62 15.39 -29.96
N LEU A 281 -30.44 15.53 -31.27
CA LEU A 281 -31.04 16.62 -32.05
C LEU A 281 -32.56 16.59 -31.98
N THR A 282 -33.20 15.42 -32.17
CA THR A 282 -34.65 15.30 -32.03
C THR A 282 -35.13 15.68 -30.63
N ARG A 283 -34.43 15.23 -29.59
CA ARG A 283 -34.78 15.60 -28.20
C ARG A 283 -34.59 17.09 -27.93
N ALA A 284 -33.56 17.71 -28.49
CA ALA A 284 -33.32 19.14 -28.36
C ALA A 284 -34.43 19.95 -29.04
N VAL A 285 -34.83 19.58 -30.26
CA VAL A 285 -35.94 20.23 -30.97
C VAL A 285 -37.25 20.13 -30.19
N VAL A 286 -37.59 18.95 -29.68
CA VAL A 286 -38.80 18.77 -28.84
C VAL A 286 -38.74 19.64 -27.57
N ALA A 287 -37.57 19.74 -26.94
CA ALA A 287 -37.40 20.60 -25.77
C ALA A 287 -37.53 22.09 -26.13
N GLU A 288 -37.00 22.53 -27.28
CA GLU A 288 -37.18 23.89 -27.79
C GLU A 288 -38.65 24.20 -28.08
N GLU A 289 -39.39 23.28 -28.71
CA GLU A 289 -40.84 23.41 -28.93
C GLU A 289 -41.60 23.54 -27.61
N GLN A 290 -41.30 22.70 -26.61
CA GLN A 290 -41.91 22.80 -25.28
C GLN A 290 -41.63 24.16 -24.61
N VAL A 291 -40.42 24.69 -24.76
CA VAL A 291 -40.09 26.03 -24.23
C VAL A 291 -40.87 27.11 -24.97
N LEU A 292 -41.02 27.01 -26.30
CA LEU A 292 -41.83 27.95 -27.07
C LEU A 292 -43.32 27.89 -26.70
N GLU A 293 -43.86 26.69 -26.45
CA GLU A 293 -45.23 26.52 -25.96
C GLU A 293 -45.43 27.16 -24.58
N LEU A 294 -44.49 26.93 -23.65
CA LEU A 294 -44.53 27.54 -22.32
C LEU A 294 -44.39 29.07 -22.39
N GLN A 295 -43.51 29.58 -23.27
CA GLN A 295 -43.36 31.01 -23.50
C GLN A 295 -44.65 31.61 -24.08
N GLY A 296 -45.26 30.96 -25.08
CA GLY A 296 -46.54 31.36 -25.63
C GLY A 296 -47.66 31.35 -24.59
N TYR A 297 -47.68 30.37 -23.69
CA TYR A 297 -48.62 30.33 -22.57
C TYR A 297 -48.42 31.53 -21.62
N ILE A 298 -47.17 31.84 -21.26
CA ILE A 298 -46.83 33.00 -20.44
C ILE A 298 -47.31 34.28 -21.15
N ASP A 299 -47.00 34.46 -22.43
CA ASP A 299 -47.34 35.66 -23.18
C ASP A 299 -48.85 35.84 -23.35
N GLN A 300 -49.62 34.74 -23.47
CA GLN A 300 -51.08 34.80 -23.63
C GLN A 300 -51.85 34.95 -22.31
N HIS A 301 -51.37 34.31 -21.23
CA HIS A 301 -52.12 34.18 -19.99
C HIS A 301 -51.54 34.95 -18.80
N LEU A 302 -50.24 35.21 -18.81
CA LEU A 302 -49.52 35.81 -17.67
C LEU A 302 -48.97 37.20 -17.99
N ALA A 303 -48.77 37.56 -19.26
CA ALA A 303 -48.43 38.92 -19.68
C ALA A 303 -49.69 39.80 -19.82
N ARG A 304 -50.27 40.21 -18.69
CA ARG A 304 -51.15 41.39 -18.58
C ARG A 304 -50.59 42.35 -17.55
#